data_AF-A0A0J6WC20-F1
#
_entry.id   AF-A0A0J6WC20-F1
#
_cell.length_a   1.000
_cell.length_b   1.000
_cell.length_c   1.000
_cell.angle_alpha   90.00
_cell.angle_beta   90.00
_cell.angle_gamma   90.00
#
_symmetry.space_group_name_H-M   'P 1'
#
loop_
_entity.id
_entity.type
_entity.pdbx_description
1 polymer ?
#
loop_
_entity_poly.entity_id
_entity_poly.type
_entity_poly.pdbx_seq_one_letter_code
_entity_poly.pdbx_strand_id
1 'polypeptide(L)'
;MSDTTVERVLTSLSATKIDVAHGFDAFHARAVEAYDPVETLVGLIGVDDGWVVMAEVNGFIGVTERLIGPLSPGRTIVSHFRNVNAVYRFHWWLDGALLIDIDLLFPHDRFGADADKLLADIDGVGVSLDNPDGEPADVDHDAAGFALMQRITGVTCTAALLEHGEFTTGCVATPSPEDEHRYRHALHQTWRNPTVW
;
A
#
# COMPACT_ATOMS: atom_id res chain seq x y z
N MET A 1 3.25 -2.79 19.31
CA MET A 1 1.93 -3.34 18.97
C MET A 1 1.11 -2.21 18.39
N SER A 2 0.54 -2.42 17.20
CA SER A 2 -0.36 -1.44 16.57
C SER A 2 -1.70 -1.51 17.30
N ASP A 3 -2.37 -0.38 17.52
CA ASP A 3 -3.75 -0.32 18.05
C ASP A 3 -4.67 0.24 16.95
N THR A 4 -4.52 -0.31 15.74
CA THR A 4 -5.27 0.13 14.56
C THR A 4 -6.49 -0.77 14.40
N THR A 5 -7.65 -0.14 14.19
CA THR A 5 -8.90 -0.81 13.86
C THR A 5 -9.36 -0.43 12.45
N VAL A 6 -10.22 -1.26 11.87
CA VAL A 6 -10.86 -1.00 10.57
C VAL A 6 -11.56 0.37 10.57
N GLU A 7 -12.31 0.69 11.62
CA GLU A 7 -13.01 1.97 11.78
C GLU A 7 -12.06 3.15 11.78
N ARG A 8 -10.90 3.00 12.42
CA ARG A 8 -9.88 4.04 12.49
C ARG A 8 -9.25 4.28 11.13
N VAL A 9 -9.01 3.23 10.33
CA VAL A 9 -8.48 3.37 8.96
C VAL A 9 -9.52 4.04 8.06
N LEU A 10 -10.77 3.57 8.05
CA LEU A 10 -11.86 4.18 7.28
C LEU A 10 -12.04 5.67 7.62
N THR A 11 -12.07 6.01 8.91
CA THR A 11 -12.21 7.40 9.36
C THR A 11 -11.05 8.26 8.88
N SER A 12 -9.82 7.73 8.96
CA SER A 12 -8.61 8.47 8.58
C SER A 12 -8.52 8.67 7.06
N LEU A 13 -9.03 7.72 6.26
CA LEU A 13 -9.19 7.85 4.81
C LEU A 13 -10.41 8.70 4.41
N SER A 14 -11.20 9.19 5.38
CA SER A 14 -12.50 9.84 5.12
C SER A 14 -13.43 8.98 4.26
N ALA A 15 -13.35 7.66 4.43
CA ALA A 15 -14.09 6.70 3.65
C ALA A 15 -15.56 6.66 4.06
N THR A 16 -16.46 6.57 3.09
CA THR A 16 -17.88 6.28 3.35
C THR A 16 -18.04 4.77 3.48
N LYS A 17 -18.28 4.27 4.70
CA LYS A 17 -18.54 2.84 4.96
C LYS A 17 -19.80 2.39 4.22
N ILE A 18 -19.73 1.27 3.51
CA ILE A 18 -20.82 0.76 2.66
C ILE A 18 -21.45 -0.48 3.28
N ASP A 19 -20.75 -1.61 3.26
CA ASP A 19 -21.27 -2.90 3.71
C ASP A 19 -20.15 -3.84 4.20
N VAL A 20 -20.45 -5.13 4.27
CA VAL A 20 -19.48 -6.19 4.52
C VAL A 20 -19.56 -7.22 3.40
N ALA A 21 -18.40 -7.65 2.91
CA ALA A 21 -18.25 -8.74 1.95
C ALA A 21 -17.49 -9.90 2.60
N HIS A 22 -18.00 -11.13 2.45
CA HIS A 22 -17.36 -12.32 2.98
C HIS A 22 -16.50 -12.98 1.89
N GLY A 23 -15.19 -12.95 2.09
CA GLY A 23 -14.20 -13.46 1.14
C GLY A 23 -13.87 -12.48 0.01
N PHE A 24 -12.64 -12.61 -0.52
CA PHE A 24 -12.09 -11.72 -1.52
C PHE A 24 -12.86 -11.76 -2.83
N ASP A 25 -13.40 -12.91 -3.25
CA ASP A 25 -14.22 -13.00 -4.47
C ASP A 25 -15.47 -12.12 -4.40
N ALA A 26 -16.15 -12.10 -3.24
CA ALA A 26 -17.34 -11.28 -3.02
C ALA A 26 -16.99 -9.78 -2.92
N PHE A 27 -15.82 -9.45 -2.36
CA PHE A 27 -15.29 -8.09 -2.37
C PHE A 27 -14.90 -7.65 -3.79
N HIS A 28 -14.19 -8.49 -4.53
CA HIS A 28 -13.73 -8.22 -5.90
C HIS A 28 -14.91 -7.98 -6.84
N ALA A 29 -15.93 -8.84 -6.81
CA ALA A 29 -17.14 -8.66 -7.62
C ALA A 29 -17.79 -7.29 -7.36
N ARG A 30 -17.92 -6.89 -6.08
CA ARG A 30 -18.43 -5.57 -5.70
C ARG A 30 -17.54 -4.44 -6.19
N ALA A 31 -16.23 -4.55 -6.03
CA ALA A 31 -15.30 -3.50 -6.44
C ALA A 31 -15.31 -3.30 -7.96
N VAL A 32 -15.49 -4.38 -8.74
CA VAL A 32 -15.69 -4.29 -10.20
C VAL A 32 -17.03 -3.64 -10.55
N GLU A 33 -18.12 -4.01 -9.87
CA GLU A 33 -19.46 -3.43 -10.10
C GLU A 33 -19.53 -1.95 -9.70
N ALA A 34 -18.85 -1.57 -8.64
CA ALA A 34 -18.82 -0.22 -8.08
C ALA A 34 -17.69 0.64 -8.66
N TYR A 35 -17.07 0.23 -9.78
CA TYR A 35 -15.97 0.98 -10.38
C TYR A 35 -16.39 2.42 -10.70
N ASP A 36 -15.60 3.37 -10.21
CA ASP A 36 -15.77 4.79 -10.42
C ASP A 36 -14.39 5.45 -10.67
N PRO A 37 -14.29 6.44 -11.58
CA PRO A 37 -13.01 7.09 -11.87
C PRO A 37 -12.49 8.03 -10.76
N VAL A 38 -13.35 8.45 -9.82
CA VAL A 38 -13.04 9.41 -8.76
C VAL A 38 -13.24 8.85 -7.35
N GLU A 39 -13.81 7.67 -7.20
CA GLU A 39 -13.89 6.93 -5.94
C GLU A 39 -13.42 5.48 -6.10
N THR A 40 -12.73 4.96 -5.08
CA THR A 40 -12.29 3.56 -5.04
C THR A 40 -12.98 2.84 -3.88
N LEU A 41 -13.58 1.68 -4.17
CA LEU A 41 -14.05 0.76 -3.12
C LEU A 41 -12.85 -0.01 -2.55
N VAL A 42 -12.57 0.19 -1.26
CA VAL A 42 -11.58 -0.58 -0.51
C VAL A 42 -12.26 -1.60 0.40
N GLY A 43 -11.60 -2.74 0.62
CA GLY A 43 -12.01 -3.76 1.57
C GLY A 43 -11.00 -3.86 2.70
N LEU A 44 -11.45 -3.83 3.95
CA LEU A 44 -10.57 -3.87 5.12
C LEU A 44 -10.89 -5.06 6.02
N ILE A 45 -9.84 -5.73 6.49
CA ILE A 45 -9.92 -6.80 7.48
C ILE A 45 -9.01 -6.45 8.65
N GLY A 46 -9.53 -6.53 9.88
CA GLY A 46 -8.70 -6.49 11.08
C GLY A 46 -8.00 -7.85 11.27
N VAL A 47 -6.71 -7.83 11.58
CA VAL A 47 -5.93 -9.03 11.89
C VAL A 47 -5.25 -8.88 13.25
N ASP A 48 -4.57 -9.94 13.70
CA ASP A 48 -3.94 -10.00 15.02
C ASP A 48 -2.94 -8.84 15.26
N ASP A 49 -2.67 -8.57 16.54
CA ASP A 49 -1.75 -7.51 17.00
C ASP A 49 -2.10 -6.09 16.53
N GLY A 50 -3.40 -5.88 16.24
CA GLY A 50 -4.00 -4.58 15.90
C GLY A 50 -3.54 -4.05 14.55
N TRP A 51 -3.32 -4.94 13.60
CA TRP A 51 -3.08 -4.62 12.20
C TRP A 51 -4.38 -4.65 11.39
N VAL A 52 -4.36 -3.94 10.27
CA VAL A 52 -5.45 -3.95 9.29
C VAL A 52 -4.86 -4.21 7.92
N VAL A 53 -5.42 -5.19 7.22
CA VAL A 53 -5.14 -5.42 5.79
C VAL A 53 -6.19 -4.65 5.00
N MET A 54 -5.72 -3.83 4.05
CA MET A 54 -6.56 -3.14 3.07
C MET A 54 -6.30 -3.75 1.69
N ALA A 55 -7.36 -4.13 1.01
CA ALA A 55 -7.32 -4.60 -0.36
C ALA A 55 -8.09 -3.63 -1.27
N GLU A 56 -7.62 -3.51 -2.51
CA GLU A 56 -8.22 -2.68 -3.54
C GLU A 56 -8.18 -3.40 -4.89
N VAL A 57 -9.21 -3.19 -5.71
CA VAL A 57 -9.30 -3.71 -7.08
C VAL A 57 -9.42 -2.52 -8.01
N ASN A 58 -8.50 -2.42 -8.99
CA ASN A 58 -8.35 -1.24 -9.86
C ASN A 58 -8.17 0.09 -9.09
N GLY A 59 -7.66 0.01 -7.86
CA GLY A 59 -7.36 1.16 -7.00
C GLY A 59 -5.86 1.44 -6.93
N PHE A 60 -5.53 2.59 -6.37
CA PHE A 60 -4.15 3.04 -6.13
C PHE A 60 -4.01 3.74 -4.77
N ILE A 61 -4.97 3.57 -3.87
CA ILE A 61 -5.03 4.24 -2.56
C ILE A 61 -3.76 3.91 -1.78
N GLY A 62 -3.31 2.65 -1.78
CA GLY A 62 -2.13 2.20 -1.03
C GLY A 62 -0.81 2.86 -1.45
N VAL A 63 -0.76 3.42 -2.66
CA VAL A 63 0.42 4.11 -3.21
C VAL A 63 0.15 5.57 -3.58
N THR A 64 -1.00 6.11 -3.16
CA THR A 64 -1.33 7.53 -3.27
C THR A 64 -0.83 8.24 -2.03
N GLU A 65 0.25 9.00 -2.15
CA GLU A 65 0.94 9.58 -1.00
C GLU A 65 0.03 10.57 -0.26
N ARG A 66 -0.80 11.33 -0.98
CA ARG A 66 -1.77 12.25 -0.39
C ARG A 66 -2.79 11.56 0.52
N LEU A 67 -3.09 10.28 0.29
CA LEU A 67 -4.04 9.52 1.10
C LEU A 67 -3.35 8.78 2.24
N ILE A 68 -2.19 8.16 1.98
CA ILE A 68 -1.48 7.34 2.97
C ILE A 68 -0.61 8.17 3.92
N GLY A 69 0.03 9.22 3.42
CA GLY A 69 0.93 10.04 4.23
C GLY A 69 0.23 10.65 5.45
N PRO A 70 -1.00 11.22 5.37
CA PRO A 70 -1.74 11.67 6.54
C PRO A 70 -2.17 10.56 7.52
N LEU A 71 -2.28 9.32 7.05
CA LEU A 71 -2.60 8.14 7.88
C LEU A 71 -1.38 7.66 8.69
N SER A 72 -0.17 7.94 8.20
CA SER A 72 1.09 7.36 8.68
C SER A 72 1.66 7.86 10.03
N PRO A 73 1.35 9.06 10.58
CA PRO A 73 1.87 9.48 11.87
C PRO A 73 1.51 8.50 13.00
N GLY A 74 2.50 8.09 13.79
CA GLY A 74 2.34 7.08 14.84
C GLY A 74 2.02 5.67 14.35
N ARG A 75 2.15 5.38 13.04
CA ARG A 75 1.83 4.08 12.44
C ARG A 75 2.96 3.57 11.55
N THR A 76 2.91 2.28 11.28
CA THR A 76 3.64 1.65 10.17
C THR A 76 2.62 1.28 9.11
N ILE A 77 2.87 1.63 7.86
CA ILE A 77 2.02 1.28 6.73
C ILE A 77 2.94 0.74 5.64
N VAL A 78 2.62 -0.45 5.14
CA VAL A 78 3.34 -1.06 4.03
C VAL A 78 2.32 -1.38 2.94
N SER A 79 2.64 -1.05 1.70
CA SER A 79 1.74 -1.27 0.57
C SER A 79 2.49 -1.86 -0.59
N HIS A 80 1.90 -2.88 -1.20
CA HIS A 80 2.34 -3.46 -2.46
C HIS A 80 1.24 -3.23 -3.49
N PHE A 81 1.60 -2.71 -4.64
CA PHE A 81 0.70 -2.35 -5.72
C PHE A 81 1.20 -2.94 -7.03
N ARG A 82 0.26 -3.45 -7.82
CA ARG A 82 0.50 -3.89 -9.19
C ARG A 82 -0.54 -3.31 -10.14
N ASN A 83 -0.12 -2.97 -11.36
CA ASN A 83 -1.06 -2.66 -12.44
C ASN A 83 -0.76 -3.44 -13.73
N VAL A 84 -1.62 -3.22 -14.73
CA VAL A 84 -1.54 -3.85 -16.07
C VAL A 84 -0.30 -3.46 -16.87
N ASN A 85 0.40 -2.39 -16.48
CA ASN A 85 1.65 -1.93 -17.10
C ASN A 85 2.89 -2.53 -16.43
N ALA A 86 2.73 -3.55 -15.58
CA ALA A 86 3.81 -4.21 -14.84
C ALA A 86 4.60 -3.27 -13.92
N VAL A 87 3.95 -2.27 -13.33
CA VAL A 87 4.51 -1.48 -12.22
C VAL A 87 4.28 -2.26 -10.94
N TYR A 88 5.33 -2.52 -10.16
CA TYR A 88 5.26 -3.24 -8.87
C TYR A 88 5.69 -2.32 -7.74
N ARG A 89 4.86 -1.31 -7.46
CA ARG A 89 5.21 -0.25 -6.50
C ARG A 89 5.11 -0.77 -5.08
N PHE A 90 6.13 -0.49 -4.28
CA PHE A 90 6.18 -0.82 -2.87
C PHE A 90 6.46 0.44 -2.04
N HIS A 91 5.58 0.73 -1.10
CA HIS A 91 5.71 1.85 -0.16
C HIS A 91 5.91 1.32 1.25
N TRP A 92 6.82 1.95 2.00
CA TRP A 92 6.91 1.79 3.45
C TRP A 92 6.90 3.15 4.14
N TRP A 93 5.81 3.42 4.84
CA TRP A 93 5.68 4.56 5.73
C TRP A 93 5.91 4.16 7.19
N LEU A 94 6.67 4.98 7.91
CA LEU A 94 6.88 4.86 9.35
C LEU A 94 6.81 6.23 10.02
N ASP A 95 5.85 6.40 10.93
CA ASP A 95 5.69 7.58 11.77
C ASP A 95 5.77 8.90 10.98
N GLY A 96 4.91 9.01 9.97
CA GLY A 96 4.87 10.19 9.11
C GLY A 96 5.94 10.26 8.04
N ALA A 97 6.94 9.35 8.00
CA ALA A 97 7.99 9.38 6.98
C ALA A 97 7.77 8.30 5.92
N LEU A 98 7.87 8.67 4.64
CA LEU A 98 7.99 7.70 3.54
C LEU A 98 9.44 7.23 3.52
N LEU A 99 9.69 6.05 4.10
CA LEU A 99 11.05 5.51 4.20
C LEU A 99 11.52 4.97 2.87
N ILE A 100 10.65 4.21 2.20
CA ILE A 100 10.96 3.53 0.95
C ILE A 100 9.80 3.68 -0.01
N ASP A 101 10.18 4.06 -1.22
CA ASP A 101 9.33 4.13 -2.39
C ASP A 101 10.09 3.56 -3.58
N ILE A 102 9.69 2.38 -4.06
CA ILE A 102 10.45 1.59 -5.02
C ILE A 102 9.51 0.86 -5.98
N ASP A 103 9.88 0.76 -7.25
CA ASP A 103 9.30 -0.24 -8.15
C ASP A 103 10.15 -1.52 -8.07
N LEU A 104 9.59 -2.64 -7.64
CA LEU A 104 10.32 -3.89 -7.51
C LEU A 104 10.87 -4.40 -8.86
N LEU A 105 10.29 -3.98 -9.99
CA LEU A 105 10.83 -4.28 -11.31
C LEU A 105 12.09 -3.46 -11.63
N PHE A 106 12.23 -2.28 -11.03
CA PHE A 106 13.36 -1.35 -11.20
C PHE A 106 13.91 -0.92 -9.84
N PRO A 107 14.49 -1.85 -9.05
CA PRO A 107 14.81 -1.60 -7.64
C PRO A 107 15.99 -0.61 -7.43
N HIS A 108 16.67 -0.23 -8.51
CA HIS A 108 17.67 0.83 -8.50
C HIS A 108 17.03 2.23 -8.38
N ASP A 109 15.81 2.42 -8.91
CA ASP A 109 15.04 3.65 -8.82
C ASP A 109 14.20 3.68 -7.54
N ARG A 110 14.91 3.80 -6.41
CA ARG A 110 14.34 3.84 -5.07
C ARG A 110 14.50 5.23 -4.44
N PHE A 111 13.47 5.64 -3.72
CA PHE A 111 13.37 6.94 -3.09
C PHE A 111 12.89 6.79 -1.63
N GLY A 112 12.87 7.91 -0.90
CA GLY A 112 12.42 7.95 0.49
C GLY A 112 13.49 8.42 1.47
N ALA A 113 13.08 8.56 2.72
CA ALA A 113 13.93 9.05 3.80
C ALA A 113 15.09 8.10 4.14
N ASP A 114 14.95 6.82 3.83
CA ASP A 114 15.92 5.76 4.13
C ASP A 114 15.82 4.67 3.05
N ALA A 115 16.07 5.07 1.79
CA ALA A 115 15.83 4.24 0.62
C ALA A 115 16.63 2.92 0.61
N ASP A 116 17.76 2.88 1.32
CA ASP A 116 18.65 1.72 1.41
C ASP A 116 18.31 0.77 2.57
N LYS A 117 17.28 1.08 3.37
CA LYS A 117 16.96 0.34 4.60
C LYS A 117 16.61 -1.14 4.36
N LEU A 118 16.05 -1.46 3.19
CA LEU A 118 15.63 -2.82 2.84
C LEU A 118 16.54 -3.52 1.82
N LEU A 119 17.76 -3.03 1.52
CA LEU A 119 18.58 -3.64 0.47
C LEU A 119 18.81 -5.15 0.68
N ALA A 120 19.16 -5.54 1.91
CA ALA A 120 19.34 -6.95 2.25
C ALA A 120 18.03 -7.75 2.19
N ASP A 121 16.90 -7.11 2.51
CA ASP A 121 15.59 -7.75 2.44
C ASP A 121 15.12 -7.97 1.01
N ILE A 122 15.31 -6.96 0.14
CA ILE A 122 15.01 -6.97 -1.30
C ILE A 122 15.81 -8.06 -2.00
N ASP A 123 17.13 -8.09 -1.77
CA ASP A 123 17.99 -9.17 -2.28
C ASP A 123 17.55 -10.54 -1.73
N GLY A 124 17.25 -10.61 -0.43
CA GLY A 124 16.79 -11.83 0.23
C GLY A 124 15.42 -12.34 -0.22
N VAL A 125 14.64 -11.60 -1.01
CA VAL A 125 13.42 -12.08 -1.68
C VAL A 125 13.64 -12.33 -3.18
N GLY A 126 14.88 -12.24 -3.66
CA GLY A 126 15.28 -12.54 -5.03
C GLY A 126 15.24 -11.35 -5.99
N VAL A 127 14.86 -10.15 -5.50
CA VAL A 127 14.87 -8.94 -6.32
C VAL A 127 16.30 -8.42 -6.40
N SER A 128 16.98 -8.71 -7.51
CA SER A 128 18.40 -8.38 -7.68
C SER A 128 18.63 -6.88 -7.81
N LEU A 129 19.62 -6.38 -7.09
CA LEU A 129 20.10 -5.00 -7.14
C LEU A 129 21.35 -4.84 -8.04
N ASP A 130 21.94 -5.94 -8.49
CA ASP A 130 23.29 -5.98 -9.09
C ASP A 130 23.31 -5.69 -10.60
N ASN A 131 22.16 -5.41 -11.22
CA ASN A 131 22.04 -5.25 -12.66
C ASN A 131 21.12 -4.08 -13.06
N PRO A 132 21.54 -2.81 -12.82
CA PRO A 132 20.69 -1.64 -13.05
C PRO A 132 20.31 -1.44 -14.52
N ASP A 133 21.18 -1.85 -15.45
CA ASP A 133 21.00 -1.66 -16.91
C ASP A 133 20.53 -2.92 -17.64
N GLY A 134 20.27 -4.02 -16.94
CA GLY A 134 19.93 -5.29 -17.57
C GLY A 134 18.49 -5.72 -17.34
N GLU A 135 18.18 -6.93 -17.80
CA GLU A 135 16.83 -7.48 -17.68
C GLU A 135 16.42 -7.58 -16.20
N PRO A 136 15.17 -7.23 -15.86
CA PRO A 136 14.63 -7.43 -14.53
C PRO A 136 14.82 -8.87 -14.07
N ALA A 137 14.96 -9.07 -12.76
CA ALA A 137 15.09 -10.40 -12.20
C ALA A 137 13.86 -11.26 -12.55
N ASP A 138 14.09 -12.50 -12.98
CA ASP A 138 13.02 -13.47 -13.25
C ASP A 138 12.48 -14.01 -11.91
N VAL A 139 11.72 -13.17 -11.22
CA VAL A 139 11.10 -13.45 -9.93
C VAL A 139 9.62 -13.09 -9.93
N ASP A 140 8.87 -13.76 -9.06
CA ASP A 140 7.50 -13.36 -8.75
C ASP A 140 7.52 -12.11 -7.85
N HIS A 141 7.36 -10.95 -8.48
CA HIS A 141 7.41 -9.66 -7.80
C HIS A 141 6.23 -9.45 -6.83
N ASP A 142 5.09 -10.11 -7.07
CA ASP A 142 3.96 -10.07 -6.14
C ASP A 142 4.29 -10.88 -4.88
N ALA A 143 4.84 -12.09 -5.04
CA ALA A 143 5.32 -12.88 -3.92
C ALA A 143 6.44 -12.17 -3.13
N ALA A 144 7.37 -11.51 -3.83
CA ALA A 144 8.42 -10.71 -3.21
C ALA A 144 7.85 -9.54 -2.39
N GLY A 145 6.87 -8.80 -2.92
CA GLY A 145 6.17 -7.74 -2.22
C GLY A 145 5.51 -8.23 -0.92
N PHE A 146 4.73 -9.32 -0.98
CA PHE A 146 4.13 -9.91 0.23
C PHE A 146 5.16 -10.39 1.25
N ALA A 147 6.27 -10.99 0.79
CA ALA A 147 7.36 -11.41 1.67
C ALA A 147 8.02 -10.21 2.39
N LEU A 148 8.25 -9.10 1.69
CA LEU A 148 8.75 -7.86 2.30
C LEU A 148 7.77 -7.28 3.32
N MET A 149 6.47 -7.23 2.99
CA MET A 149 5.43 -6.80 3.93
C MET A 149 5.45 -7.63 5.22
N GLN A 150 5.56 -8.95 5.10
CA GLN A 150 5.63 -9.85 6.25
C GLN A 150 6.88 -9.61 7.09
N ARG A 151 8.06 -9.39 6.47
CA ARG A 151 9.30 -9.11 7.21
C ARG A 151 9.22 -7.81 8.02
N ILE A 152 8.59 -6.78 7.46
CA ILE A 152 8.45 -5.48 8.12
C ILE A 152 7.40 -5.51 9.24
N THR A 153 6.25 -6.14 8.99
CA THR A 153 5.08 -6.04 9.86
C THR A 153 4.94 -7.21 10.82
N GLY A 154 5.54 -8.36 10.51
CA GLY A 154 5.26 -9.64 11.15
C GLY A 154 3.93 -10.27 10.73
N VAL A 155 3.12 -9.59 9.90
CA VAL A 155 1.80 -10.06 9.48
C VAL A 155 1.93 -10.92 8.24
N THR A 156 1.43 -12.15 8.31
CA THR A 156 1.34 -13.04 7.14
C THR A 156 -0.02 -12.86 6.45
N CYS A 157 -0.03 -12.22 5.28
CA CYS A 157 -1.21 -12.16 4.43
C CYS A 157 -1.37 -13.50 3.70
N THR A 158 -2.18 -14.42 4.26
CA THR A 158 -2.40 -15.75 3.66
C THR A 158 -3.55 -15.73 2.66
N ALA A 159 -3.56 -16.68 1.72
CA ALA A 159 -4.72 -16.88 0.84
C ALA A 159 -6.01 -17.12 1.65
N ALA A 160 -5.96 -17.95 2.69
CA ALA A 160 -7.11 -18.24 3.55
C ALA A 160 -7.68 -16.99 4.25
N LEU A 161 -6.81 -16.03 4.66
CA LEU A 161 -7.25 -14.76 5.20
C LEU A 161 -8.10 -13.97 4.18
N LEU A 162 -7.66 -13.94 2.92
CA LEU A 162 -8.38 -13.24 1.86
C LEU A 162 -9.64 -14.01 1.42
N GLU A 163 -9.56 -15.33 1.28
CA GLU A 163 -10.68 -16.18 0.83
C GLU A 163 -11.84 -16.22 1.83
N HIS A 164 -11.57 -16.09 3.13
CA HIS A 164 -12.57 -16.25 4.18
C HIS A 164 -12.77 -15.01 5.05
N GLY A 165 -11.97 -13.96 4.87
CA GLY A 165 -12.04 -12.74 5.67
C GLY A 165 -13.35 -11.98 5.47
N GLU A 166 -13.80 -11.30 6.52
CA GLU A 166 -14.92 -10.37 6.45
C GLU A 166 -14.40 -8.97 6.12
N PHE A 167 -14.50 -8.57 4.86
CA PHE A 167 -14.08 -7.26 4.39
C PHE A 167 -15.16 -6.24 4.74
N THR A 168 -14.85 -5.33 5.65
CA THR A 168 -15.63 -4.09 5.77
C THR A 168 -15.28 -3.20 4.59
N THR A 169 -16.27 -2.79 3.82
CA THR A 169 -16.07 -2.01 2.59
C THR A 169 -16.28 -0.52 2.83
N GLY A 170 -15.56 0.32 2.08
CA GLY A 170 -15.76 1.76 2.08
C GLY A 170 -15.31 2.41 0.78
N CYS A 171 -16.00 3.47 0.36
CA CYS A 171 -15.59 4.28 -0.77
C CYS A 171 -14.64 5.39 -0.31
N VAL A 172 -13.49 5.50 -0.96
CA VAL A 172 -12.47 6.53 -0.73
C VAL A 172 -12.40 7.41 -1.97
N ALA A 173 -12.55 8.73 -1.78
CA ALA A 173 -12.39 9.68 -2.87
C ALA A 173 -10.92 9.82 -3.28
N THR A 174 -10.68 9.74 -4.58
CA THR A 174 -9.37 9.94 -5.18
C THR A 174 -9.05 11.44 -5.21
N PRO A 175 -7.86 11.88 -4.79
CA PRO A 175 -7.45 13.27 -4.93
C PRO A 175 -7.33 13.67 -6.40
N SER A 176 -7.50 14.96 -6.69
CA SER A 176 -7.20 15.45 -8.04
C SER A 176 -5.71 15.27 -8.37
N PRO A 177 -5.33 15.14 -9.65
CA PRO A 177 -3.92 15.06 -10.05
C PRO A 177 -3.09 16.26 -9.58
N GLU A 178 -3.69 17.45 -9.52
CA GLU A 178 -3.02 18.66 -9.02
C GLU A 178 -2.75 18.57 -7.51
N ASP A 179 -3.72 18.09 -6.74
CA ASP A 179 -3.58 17.92 -5.29
C ASP A 179 -2.52 16.86 -4.96
N GLU A 180 -2.56 15.70 -5.62
CA GLU A 180 -1.54 14.66 -5.46
C GLU A 180 -0.15 15.19 -5.83
N HIS A 181 -0.03 15.92 -6.95
CA HIS A 181 1.25 16.48 -7.37
C HIS A 181 1.81 17.48 -6.36
N ARG A 182 0.97 18.37 -5.84
CA ARG A 182 1.38 19.37 -4.84
C ARG A 182 1.82 18.70 -3.53
N TYR A 183 1.06 17.71 -3.06
CA TYR A 183 1.42 16.91 -1.89
C TYR A 183 2.76 16.20 -2.09
N ARG A 184 2.92 15.48 -3.20
CA ARG A 184 4.16 14.77 -3.55
C ARG A 184 5.36 15.69 -3.60
N HIS A 185 5.21 16.86 -4.23
CA HIS A 185 6.29 17.85 -4.31
C HIS A 185 6.73 18.30 -2.90
N ALA A 186 5.80 18.59 -2.00
CA ALA A 186 6.12 18.95 -0.62
C ALA A 186 6.71 17.76 0.17
N LEU A 187 6.18 16.55 -0.02
CA LEU A 187 6.71 15.32 0.56
C LEU A 187 8.18 15.13 0.17
N HIS A 188 8.54 15.23 -1.10
CA HIS A 188 9.90 14.99 -1.60
C HIS A 188 10.94 15.98 -1.06
N GLN A 189 10.52 17.13 -0.51
CA GLN A 189 11.44 18.07 0.15
C GLN A 189 11.95 17.57 1.49
N THR A 190 11.20 16.69 2.16
CA THR A 190 11.49 16.26 3.55
C THR A 190 11.37 14.77 3.80
N TRP A 191 10.77 14.04 2.87
CA TRP A 191 10.28 12.67 3.00
C TRP A 191 9.37 12.43 4.20
N ARG A 192 8.73 13.49 4.71
CA ARG A 192 7.75 13.46 5.79
C ARG A 192 6.42 14.01 5.32
N ASN A 193 5.34 13.45 5.85
CA ASN A 193 3.96 13.87 5.64
C ASN A 193 3.86 15.40 5.87
N PRO A 194 3.67 16.20 4.81
CA PRO A 194 3.56 17.64 4.93
C PRO A 194 2.23 18.02 5.59
N THR A 195 2.30 18.95 6.54
CA THR A 195 1.10 19.52 7.20
C THR A 195 0.58 20.76 6.47
N VAL A 196 1.38 21.32 5.56
CA VAL A 196 1.06 22.47 4.69
C VAL A 196 1.72 22.22 3.33
N TRP A 197 0.96 22.33 2.25
CA TRP A 197 1.42 22.10 0.88
C TRP A 197 0.53 22.80 -0.15
#